data_AF-A0A815FQQ5-F1
#
_entry.id   AF-A0A815FQQ5-F1
#
_cell.length_a   1.000
_cell.length_b   1.000
_cell.length_c   1.000
_cell.angle_alpha   90.00
_cell.angle_beta   90.00
_cell.angle_gamma   90.00
#
_symmetry.space_group_name_H-M   'P 1'
#
loop_
_entity.id
_entity.type
_entity.pdbx_description
1 polymer ?
#
loop_
_entity_poly.entity_id
_entity_poly.type
_entity_poly.pdbx_seq_one_letter_code
_entity_poly.pdbx_strand_id
1 'polypeptide(L)'
;MLIRSLVGNPADEQDISNSRKAYYYDYEPYLKKETSQTNNTFHQFYYIDLGCSDGRDIQHFLYFHSKEILDAGNLSIIGFEPDPINYFACKAEQNLPISATKTVYNTAAWIKSDEVPYATEMGQKSRIDHNSTTRVLSLDFSRWILEKFKPEHYVYIKFTIEGAEIEVLEKMVADRSLALVDYLEIEWTHPVSSDYEPRRISLECMFDNFGMDYLYMIDVADMDIAQTHNETYEAVRKDSGWKLNTSLTRFHYRTRKEVPTLLNERLHRRK
;
A
#
# COMPACT_ATOMS: atom_id res chain seq x y z
N MET A 1 -16.22 -32.64 -52.96
CA MET A 1 -15.48 -33.39 -51.93
C MET A 1 -14.02 -33.40 -52.34
N LEU A 2 -13.21 -32.53 -51.76
CA LEU A 2 -11.77 -32.35 -52.04
C LEU A 2 -11.16 -31.85 -50.73
N ILE A 3 -10.48 -32.74 -50.00
CA ILE A 3 -9.83 -32.45 -48.73
C ILE A 3 -8.41 -31.97 -49.07
N ARG A 4 -8.12 -30.69 -48.84
CA ARG A 4 -6.76 -30.14 -48.85
C ARG A 4 -6.20 -30.22 -47.42
N SER A 5 -5.16 -31.00 -47.22
CA SER A 5 -4.37 -31.00 -45.99
C SER A 5 -3.57 -29.71 -45.88
N LEU A 6 -3.80 -28.94 -44.81
CA LEU A 6 -2.92 -27.86 -44.39
C LEU A 6 -1.77 -28.48 -43.60
N VAL A 7 -0.61 -28.63 -44.25
CA VAL A 7 0.65 -28.90 -43.57
C VAL A 7 1.22 -27.55 -43.15
N GLY A 8 1.17 -27.26 -41.85
CA GLY A 8 1.76 -26.06 -41.25
C GLY A 8 3.28 -26.08 -41.37
N ASN A 9 3.85 -24.91 -41.65
CA ASN A 9 5.28 -24.69 -41.83
C ASN A 9 5.96 -24.63 -40.44
N PRO A 10 6.96 -25.47 -40.11
CA PRO A 10 7.55 -25.55 -38.77
C PRO A 10 8.54 -24.41 -38.44
N ALA A 11 8.38 -23.23 -39.03
CA ALA A 11 9.31 -22.11 -38.91
C ALA A 11 8.84 -20.98 -37.97
N ASP A 12 7.63 -21.05 -37.41
CA ASP A 12 7.04 -19.96 -36.59
C ASP A 12 7.03 -20.25 -35.07
N GLU A 13 7.73 -21.28 -34.59
CA GLU A 13 7.67 -21.72 -33.19
C GLU A 13 8.91 -21.37 -32.33
N GLN A 14 9.78 -20.48 -32.79
CA GLN A 14 11.09 -20.25 -32.15
C GLN A 14 11.33 -18.88 -31.48
N ASP A 15 10.29 -18.08 -31.17
CA ASP A 15 10.52 -16.78 -30.52
C ASP A 15 9.49 -16.38 -29.44
N ILE A 16 9.07 -17.32 -28.59
CA ILE A 16 8.24 -17.04 -27.40
C ILE A 16 8.99 -17.35 -26.08
N SER A 17 10.20 -17.90 -26.12
CA SER A 17 10.92 -18.30 -24.90
C SER A 17 11.78 -17.20 -24.25
N ASN A 18 11.83 -15.98 -24.79
CA ASN A 18 12.81 -14.96 -24.37
C ASN A 18 12.26 -13.77 -23.54
N SER A 19 10.99 -13.70 -23.17
CA SER A 19 10.46 -12.52 -22.45
C SER A 19 10.04 -12.74 -20.99
N ARG A 20 10.04 -13.97 -20.44
CA ARG A 20 9.71 -14.18 -19.02
C ARG A 20 10.97 -14.22 -18.16
N LYS A 21 11.63 -13.06 -17.99
CA LYS A 21 12.55 -12.91 -16.86
C LYS A 21 11.73 -13.00 -15.58
N ALA A 22 11.84 -14.13 -14.87
CA ALA A 22 11.34 -14.21 -13.51
C ALA A 22 12.11 -13.20 -12.67
N TYR A 23 11.42 -12.16 -12.20
CA TYR A 23 11.97 -11.18 -11.27
C TYR A 23 12.05 -11.83 -9.88
N TYR A 24 13.07 -12.64 -9.66
CA TYR A 24 13.38 -13.15 -8.33
C TYR A 24 14.13 -12.05 -7.59
N TYR A 25 13.49 -11.43 -6.60
CA TYR A 25 14.14 -10.45 -5.75
C TYR A 25 15.07 -11.18 -4.76
N ASP A 26 16.28 -10.67 -4.54
CA ASP A 26 17.18 -11.18 -3.51
C ASP A 26 16.74 -10.60 -2.15
N TYR A 27 16.12 -11.44 -1.32
CA TYR A 27 15.48 -11.04 -0.05
C TYR A 27 16.44 -11.01 1.16
N GLU A 28 17.61 -11.64 1.05
CA GLU A 28 18.58 -11.77 2.15
C GLU A 28 19.02 -10.44 2.79
N PRO A 29 19.17 -9.32 2.05
CA PRO A 29 19.52 -8.03 2.65
C PRO A 29 18.45 -7.47 3.59
N TYR A 30 17.20 -7.91 3.45
CA TYR A 30 16.04 -7.35 4.15
C TYR A 30 15.74 -8.03 5.49
N LEU A 31 16.20 -9.27 5.68
CA LEU A 31 16.02 -10.05 6.91
C LEU A 31 16.94 -9.62 8.06
N LYS A 32 17.93 -8.76 7.78
CA LYS A 32 18.95 -8.32 8.75
C LYS A 32 18.58 -7.07 9.56
N LYS A 33 17.29 -6.77 9.76
CA LYS A 33 16.90 -5.74 10.73
C LYS A 33 17.11 -6.34 12.12
N GLU A 34 18.32 -6.19 12.67
CA GLU A 34 18.59 -6.53 14.07
C GLU A 34 17.57 -5.79 14.93
N THR A 35 16.66 -6.54 15.54
CA THR A 35 15.56 -6.07 16.38
C THR A 35 16.05 -5.61 17.76
N SER A 36 17.30 -5.12 17.85
CA SER A 36 17.83 -4.42 19.01
C SER A 36 17.28 -2.99 19.05
N GLN A 37 15.96 -2.84 19.08
CA GLN A 37 15.32 -1.58 19.46
C GLN A 37 15.42 -1.46 20.98
N THR A 38 16.50 -0.82 21.43
CA THR A 38 16.58 -0.15 22.73
C THR A 38 15.38 0.78 22.91
N ASN A 39 14.96 1.03 24.15
CA ASN A 39 13.80 1.83 24.58
C ASN A 39 13.73 3.25 23.98
N ASN A 40 13.52 3.36 22.67
CA ASN A 40 13.45 4.60 21.93
C ASN A 40 12.01 5.12 22.05
N THR A 41 11.85 6.19 22.81
CA THR A 41 10.77 7.13 22.62
C THR A 41 10.88 7.65 21.19
N PHE A 42 9.94 7.29 20.31
CA PHE A 42 9.89 7.89 18.97
C PHE A 42 9.77 9.41 19.14
N HIS A 43 10.63 10.15 18.46
CA HIS A 43 10.67 11.61 18.62
C HIS A 43 9.66 12.32 17.72
N GLN A 44 9.19 11.65 16.65
CA GLN A 44 8.29 12.24 15.67
C GLN A 44 7.44 11.16 15.01
N PHE A 45 6.12 11.39 15.00
CA PHE A 45 5.14 10.52 14.34
C PHE A 45 4.68 11.18 13.05
N TYR A 46 4.66 10.41 11.96
CA TYR A 46 4.17 10.83 10.66
C TYR A 46 3.00 9.97 10.20
N TYR A 47 1.90 10.61 9.81
CA TYR A 47 0.81 9.99 9.08
C TYR A 47 0.81 10.54 7.66
N ILE A 48 0.95 9.66 6.68
CA ILE A 48 1.04 10.00 5.27
C ILE A 48 -0.17 9.41 4.56
N ASP A 49 -0.92 10.24 3.85
CA ASP A 49 -2.15 9.87 3.18
C ASP A 49 -1.99 10.12 1.67
N LEU A 50 -1.83 9.04 0.91
CA LEU A 50 -1.62 9.10 -0.54
C LEU A 50 -2.98 8.97 -1.24
N GLY A 51 -3.42 10.04 -1.90
CA GLY A 51 -4.79 10.14 -2.44
C GLY A 51 -5.79 10.62 -1.40
N CYS A 52 -5.41 11.64 -0.61
CA CYS A 52 -6.17 12.04 0.58
C CYS A 52 -7.55 12.66 0.28
N SER A 53 -7.91 12.85 -1.00
CA SER A 53 -9.22 13.31 -1.47
C SER A 53 -9.67 14.58 -0.74
N ASP A 54 -10.78 14.54 -0.03
CA ASP A 54 -11.32 15.65 0.76
C ASP A 54 -10.85 15.67 2.23
N GLY A 55 -9.97 14.75 2.62
CA GLY A 55 -9.41 14.63 3.97
C GLY A 55 -10.25 13.81 4.96
N ARG A 56 -11.30 13.11 4.51
CA ARG A 56 -12.10 12.22 5.39
C ARG A 56 -11.25 11.12 6.03
N ASP A 57 -10.30 10.55 5.30
CA ASP A 57 -9.41 9.51 5.83
C ASP A 57 -8.48 10.03 6.92
N ILE A 58 -7.98 11.25 6.78
CA ILE A 58 -7.23 11.95 7.83
C ILE A 58 -8.10 12.09 9.09
N GLN A 59 -9.36 12.50 8.95
CA GLN A 59 -10.27 12.65 10.09
C GLN A 59 -10.58 11.31 10.76
N HIS A 60 -10.77 10.27 9.95
CA HIS A 60 -10.95 8.91 10.42
C HIS A 60 -9.72 8.43 11.21
N PHE A 61 -8.52 8.62 10.67
CA PHE A 61 -7.27 8.32 11.35
C PHE A 61 -7.16 9.05 12.69
N LEU A 62 -7.40 10.36 12.70
CA LEU A 62 -7.35 11.17 13.93
C LEU A 62 -8.34 10.68 14.99
N TYR A 63 -9.54 10.27 14.58
CA TYR A 63 -10.55 9.74 15.50
C TYR A 63 -10.11 8.41 16.13
N PHE A 64 -9.72 7.44 15.29
CA PHE A 64 -9.39 6.09 15.73
C PHE A 64 -8.02 5.95 16.40
N HIS A 65 -7.08 6.85 16.10
CA HIS A 65 -5.73 6.86 16.67
C HIS A 65 -5.49 8.01 17.65
N SER A 66 -6.54 8.69 18.11
CA SER A 66 -6.43 9.85 19.00
C SER A 66 -5.59 9.58 20.25
N LYS A 67 -5.71 8.39 20.85
CA LYS A 67 -4.93 8.01 22.03
C LYS A 67 -3.45 7.84 21.69
N GLU A 68 -3.15 7.11 20.64
CA GLU A 68 -1.80 6.86 20.14
C GLU A 68 -1.09 8.18 19.82
N ILE A 69 -1.81 9.13 19.21
CA ILE A 69 -1.31 10.46 18.89
C ILE A 69 -0.98 11.26 20.16
N LEU A 70 -1.86 11.21 21.16
CA LEU A 70 -1.63 11.89 22.45
C LEU A 70 -0.40 11.33 23.18
N ASP A 71 -0.19 10.01 23.09
CA ASP A 71 0.94 9.33 23.74
C ASP A 71 2.26 9.51 22.96
N ALA A 72 2.21 9.61 21.62
CA ALA A 72 3.39 9.72 20.75
C ALA A 72 3.98 11.15 20.69
N GLY A 73 3.23 12.18 21.08
CA GLY A 73 3.68 13.57 21.08
C GLY A 73 3.31 14.33 19.80
N ASN A 74 4.32 14.79 19.05
CA ASN A 74 4.11 15.63 17.86
C ASN A 74 3.72 14.77 16.65
N LEU A 75 2.55 15.05 16.08
CA LEU A 75 2.06 14.43 14.85
C LEU A 75 2.28 15.34 13.64
N SER A 76 2.84 14.80 12.58
CA SER A 76 2.92 15.46 11.27
C SER A 76 2.11 14.69 10.25
N ILE A 77 1.01 15.28 9.80
CA ILE A 77 0.13 14.75 8.76
C ILE A 77 0.58 15.29 7.41
N ILE A 78 0.75 14.40 6.43
CA ILE A 78 1.17 14.72 5.08
C ILE A 78 0.19 14.10 4.10
N GLY A 79 -0.59 14.92 3.40
CA GLY A 79 -1.50 14.48 2.34
C GLY A 79 -0.94 14.73 0.94
N PHE A 80 -1.24 13.84 0.00
CA PHE A 80 -0.98 14.02 -1.43
C PHE A 80 -2.29 13.90 -2.20
N GLU A 81 -2.63 14.94 -2.95
CA GLU A 81 -3.86 14.99 -3.75
C GLU A 81 -3.63 15.84 -5.01
N PRO A 82 -3.55 15.22 -6.20
CA PRO A 82 -3.32 15.94 -7.45
C PRO A 82 -4.57 16.60 -8.04
N ASP A 83 -5.78 16.17 -7.69
CA ASP A 83 -7.01 16.83 -8.16
C ASP A 83 -7.17 18.18 -7.44
N PRO A 84 -7.24 19.31 -8.16
CA PRO A 84 -7.29 20.62 -7.53
C PRO A 84 -8.48 20.82 -6.59
N ILE A 85 -9.66 20.28 -6.92
CA ILE A 85 -10.88 20.44 -6.12
C ILE A 85 -10.71 19.70 -4.79
N ASN A 86 -10.29 18.44 -4.86
CA ASN A 86 -10.00 17.62 -3.68
C ASN A 86 -8.87 18.23 -2.84
N TYR A 87 -7.78 18.67 -3.47
CA TYR A 87 -6.66 19.33 -2.79
C TYR A 87 -7.11 20.53 -1.96
N PHE A 88 -7.94 21.41 -2.53
CA PHE A 88 -8.47 22.55 -1.79
C PHE A 88 -9.40 22.13 -0.66
N ALA A 89 -10.25 21.12 -0.87
CA ALA A 89 -11.12 20.56 0.17
C ALA A 89 -10.30 20.00 1.35
N CYS A 90 -9.35 19.10 1.09
CA CYS A 90 -8.49 18.53 2.13
C CYS A 90 -7.64 19.59 2.83
N LYS A 91 -7.18 20.62 2.12
CA LYS A 91 -6.41 21.72 2.72
C LYS A 91 -7.26 22.62 3.63
N ALA A 92 -8.53 22.84 3.27
CA ALA A 92 -9.44 23.70 4.03
C ALA A 92 -9.89 23.08 5.36
N GLU A 93 -9.75 21.77 5.54
CA GLU A 93 -10.07 21.09 6.80
C GLU A 93 -9.12 21.55 7.93
N GLN A 94 -9.65 22.03 9.07
CA GLN A 94 -8.85 22.67 10.11
C GLN A 94 -8.93 22.01 11.48
N ASN A 95 -9.74 20.97 11.66
CA ASN A 95 -9.91 20.34 12.97
C ASN A 95 -8.72 19.41 13.26
N LEU A 96 -7.62 20.00 13.73
CA LEU A 96 -6.41 19.28 14.13
C LEU A 96 -6.20 19.42 15.64
N PRO A 97 -5.74 18.35 16.32
CA PRO A 97 -5.24 18.45 17.69
C PRO A 97 -4.12 19.50 17.81
N ILE A 98 -3.95 20.09 19.00
CA ILE A 98 -2.92 21.12 19.27
C ILE A 98 -1.50 20.63 18.94
N SER A 99 -1.21 19.33 19.13
CA SER A 99 0.08 18.72 18.85
C SER A 99 0.26 18.24 17.41
N ALA A 100 -0.71 18.49 16.52
CA ALA A 100 -0.68 18.04 15.14
C ALA A 100 -0.41 19.18 14.16
N THR A 101 0.39 18.88 13.15
CA THR A 101 0.62 19.73 11.97
C THR A 101 0.11 19.02 10.73
N LYS A 102 -0.39 19.77 9.74
CA LYS A 102 -0.81 19.20 8.45
C LYS A 102 -0.18 19.95 7.28
N THR A 103 0.36 19.20 6.34
CA THR A 103 0.79 19.69 5.03
C THR A 103 0.09 18.88 3.95
N VAL A 104 -0.45 19.53 2.92
CA VAL A 104 -1.04 18.86 1.76
C VAL A 104 -0.29 19.31 0.52
N TYR A 105 0.14 18.36 -0.31
CA TYR A 105 0.81 18.62 -1.58
C TYR A 105 -0.17 18.40 -2.74
N ASN A 106 -0.27 19.39 -3.63
CA ASN A 106 -1.01 19.27 -4.89
C ASN A 106 -0.15 18.56 -5.94
N THR A 107 -0.03 17.24 -5.83
CA THR A 107 0.84 16.40 -6.66
C THR A 107 0.49 14.94 -6.48
N ALA A 108 0.67 14.13 -7.52
CA ALA A 108 0.47 12.69 -7.48
C ALA A 108 1.71 11.99 -6.92
N ALA A 109 1.52 11.02 -6.02
CA ALA A 109 2.59 10.10 -5.63
C ALA A 109 2.83 9.11 -6.77
N TRP A 110 4.06 9.05 -7.28
CA TRP A 110 4.39 8.21 -8.44
C TRP A 110 5.83 7.68 -8.37
N ILE A 111 6.30 7.08 -9.47
CA ILE A 111 7.66 6.52 -9.60
C ILE A 111 8.69 7.51 -10.14
N LYS A 112 8.26 8.70 -10.57
CA LYS A 112 9.12 9.76 -11.13
C LYS A 112 8.54 11.15 -10.85
N SER A 113 9.41 12.14 -10.71
CA SER A 113 9.01 13.55 -10.61
C SER A 113 8.90 14.18 -11.99
N ASP A 114 7.68 14.28 -12.50
CA ASP A 114 7.36 14.76 -13.86
C ASP A 114 5.88 15.17 -13.93
N GLU A 115 5.40 15.63 -15.09
CA GLU A 115 3.97 15.66 -15.36
C GLU A 115 3.47 14.30 -15.83
N VAL A 116 2.31 13.87 -15.33
CA VAL A 116 1.64 12.63 -15.77
C VAL A 116 0.21 12.92 -16.24
N PRO A 117 -0.26 12.22 -17.29
CA PRO A 117 -1.68 12.20 -17.64
C PRO A 117 -2.55 11.72 -16.47
N TYR A 118 -3.63 12.43 -16.17
CA TYR A 118 -4.46 12.18 -14.99
C TYR A 118 -5.93 12.45 -15.26
N ALA A 119 -6.81 11.55 -14.86
CA ALA A 119 -8.26 11.75 -14.91
C ALA A 119 -8.70 12.48 -13.64
N THR A 120 -9.09 13.76 -13.78
CA THR A 120 -9.58 14.63 -12.70
C THR A 120 -11.11 14.63 -12.62
N GLU A 121 -11.66 15.26 -11.58
CA GLU A 121 -13.13 15.47 -11.40
C GLU A 121 -13.95 14.18 -11.24
N MET A 122 -13.29 13.06 -10.95
CA MET A 122 -13.93 11.76 -10.74
C MET A 122 -14.11 11.44 -9.24
N GLY A 123 -13.94 12.44 -8.38
CA GLY A 123 -13.96 12.28 -6.92
C GLY A 123 -12.86 11.33 -6.46
N GLN A 124 -13.22 10.27 -5.73
CA GLN A 124 -12.30 9.22 -5.29
C GLN A 124 -11.75 8.36 -6.44
N LYS A 125 -12.34 8.42 -7.65
CA LYS A 125 -11.88 7.63 -8.81
C LYS A 125 -10.87 8.37 -9.69
N SER A 126 -10.34 9.50 -9.20
CA SER A 126 -9.34 10.28 -9.93
C SER A 126 -8.03 9.51 -9.93
N ARG A 127 -7.39 9.34 -11.09
CA ARG A 127 -6.28 8.39 -11.25
C ARG A 127 -5.34 8.77 -12.38
N ILE A 128 -4.16 8.17 -12.40
CA ILE A 128 -3.28 8.24 -13.57
C ILE A 128 -3.96 7.53 -14.74
N ASP A 129 -4.18 8.27 -15.84
CA ASP A 129 -4.85 7.75 -17.04
C ASP A 129 -4.11 8.24 -18.27
N HIS A 130 -3.41 7.32 -18.94
CA HIS A 130 -2.61 7.61 -20.13
C HIS A 130 -3.41 8.17 -21.31
N ASN A 131 -4.74 8.00 -21.31
CA ASN A 131 -5.62 8.57 -22.33
C ASN A 131 -6.15 9.96 -21.97
N SER A 132 -5.92 10.42 -20.72
CA SER A 132 -6.36 11.75 -20.29
C SER A 132 -5.53 12.84 -20.97
N THR A 133 -6.20 13.93 -21.34
CA THR A 133 -5.55 15.17 -21.80
C THR A 133 -5.09 16.05 -20.66
N THR A 134 -5.67 15.88 -19.47
CA THR A 134 -5.30 16.63 -18.28
C THR A 134 -3.99 16.08 -17.71
N ARG A 135 -3.09 16.98 -17.31
CA ARG A 135 -1.80 16.63 -16.73
C ARG A 135 -1.69 17.23 -15.34
N VAL A 136 -1.14 16.45 -14.42
CA VAL A 136 -0.84 16.88 -13.05
C VAL A 136 0.64 16.68 -12.78
N LEU A 137 1.18 17.46 -11.83
CA LEU A 137 2.50 17.20 -11.30
C LEU A 137 2.49 15.88 -10.53
N SER A 138 3.58 15.14 -10.66
CA SER A 138 3.87 13.95 -9.89
C SER A 138 5.24 14.08 -9.22
N LEU A 139 5.45 13.28 -8.19
CA LEU A 139 6.74 13.14 -7.52
C LEU A 139 7.17 11.67 -7.47
N ASP A 140 8.48 11.44 -7.48
CA ASP A 140 9.05 10.14 -7.11
C ASP A 140 8.88 9.93 -5.61
N PHE A 141 7.87 9.14 -5.23
CA PHE A 141 7.46 8.98 -3.83
C PHE A 141 8.51 8.23 -3.01
N SER A 142 9.06 7.16 -3.58
CA SER A 142 10.12 6.39 -2.94
C SER A 142 11.36 7.24 -2.62
N ARG A 143 11.77 8.11 -3.56
CA ARG A 143 12.87 9.05 -3.36
C ARG A 143 12.51 10.11 -2.32
N TRP A 144 11.29 10.64 -2.37
CA TRP A 144 10.81 11.61 -1.38
C TRP A 144 10.83 11.02 0.04
N ILE A 145 10.46 9.74 0.22
CA ILE A 145 10.55 9.03 1.51
C ILE A 145 12.01 9.00 2.01
N LEU A 146 12.96 8.62 1.15
CA LEU A 146 14.39 8.54 1.49
C LEU A 146 14.98 9.91 1.87
N GLU A 147 14.52 10.99 1.24
CA GLU A 147 14.99 12.35 1.51
C GLU A 147 14.35 12.94 2.78
N LYS A 148 13.12 12.52 3.13
CA LYS A 148 12.32 13.12 4.20
C LYS A 148 12.48 12.41 5.55
N PHE A 149 12.65 11.08 5.55
CA PHE A 149 12.57 10.27 6.76
C PHE A 149 13.89 9.62 7.14
N LYS A 150 13.98 9.27 8.42
CA LYS A 150 15.11 8.58 9.03
C LYS A 150 14.62 7.35 9.79
N PRO A 151 15.47 6.36 10.06
CA PRO A 151 15.08 5.14 10.77
C PRO A 151 14.48 5.34 12.17
N GLU A 152 14.67 6.51 12.79
CA GLU A 152 14.13 6.82 14.12
C GLU A 152 12.73 7.46 14.09
N HIS A 153 12.22 7.82 12.92
CA HIS A 153 10.86 8.33 12.76
C HIS A 153 9.86 7.18 12.77
N TYR A 154 8.65 7.42 13.30
CA TYR A 154 7.53 6.49 13.12
C TYR A 154 6.72 6.91 11.91
N VAL A 155 6.67 6.08 10.86
CA VAL A 155 6.00 6.42 9.60
C VAL A 155 4.83 5.47 9.34
N TYR A 156 3.62 6.02 9.42
CA TYR A 156 2.37 5.38 8.98
C TYR A 156 2.02 5.90 7.58
N ILE A 157 1.80 5.00 6.63
CA ILE A 157 1.34 5.37 5.28
C ILE A 157 0.00 4.70 5.00
N LYS A 158 -0.98 5.48 4.57
CA LYS A 158 -2.19 5.01 3.91
C LYS A 158 -2.03 5.19 2.40
N PHE A 159 -2.24 4.10 1.67
CA PHE A 159 -2.00 3.95 0.24
C PHE A 159 -3.34 3.77 -0.48
N THR A 160 -3.90 4.89 -0.95
CA THR A 160 -5.17 4.96 -1.70
C THR A 160 -4.94 5.73 -3.01
N ILE A 161 -3.91 5.34 -3.76
CA ILE A 161 -3.57 5.97 -5.04
C ILE A 161 -4.07 5.15 -6.21
N GLU A 162 -5.27 5.50 -6.66
CA GLU A 162 -5.95 4.82 -7.75
C GLU A 162 -5.04 4.57 -8.97
N GLY A 163 -4.80 3.30 -9.26
CA GLY A 163 -4.10 2.88 -10.46
C GLY A 163 -2.57 2.98 -10.39
N ALA A 164 -1.98 3.22 -9.22
CA ALA A 164 -0.55 3.47 -9.07
C ALA A 164 0.15 2.63 -7.98
N GLU A 165 -0.60 1.81 -7.25
CA GLU A 165 -0.15 1.15 -6.04
C GLU A 165 1.02 0.21 -6.30
N ILE A 166 0.87 -0.68 -7.28
CA ILE A 166 1.84 -1.73 -7.57
C ILE A 166 3.17 -1.13 -8.02
N GLU A 167 3.16 -0.20 -8.98
CA GLU A 167 4.37 0.45 -9.50
C GLU A 167 5.15 1.18 -8.41
N VAL A 168 4.44 1.95 -7.57
CA VAL A 168 5.10 2.71 -6.50
C VAL A 168 5.65 1.77 -5.44
N LEU A 169 4.89 0.75 -5.01
CA LEU A 169 5.34 -0.21 -3.99
C LEU A 169 6.52 -1.06 -4.48
N GLU A 170 6.50 -1.55 -5.72
CA GLU A 170 7.65 -2.26 -6.31
C GLU A 170 8.91 -1.40 -6.33
N LYS A 171 8.78 -0.12 -6.68
CA LYS A 171 9.90 0.80 -6.62
C LYS A 171 10.40 0.99 -5.19
N MET A 172 9.49 1.17 -4.23
CA MET A 172 9.85 1.35 -2.82
C MET A 172 10.57 0.14 -2.22
N VAL A 173 10.21 -1.07 -2.65
CA VAL A 173 10.92 -2.30 -2.32
C VAL A 173 12.31 -2.30 -2.95
N ALA A 174 12.39 -1.99 -4.25
CA ALA A 174 13.63 -2.06 -5.02
C ALA A 174 14.70 -1.08 -4.50
N ASP A 175 14.31 0.13 -4.13
CA ASP A 175 15.23 1.14 -3.58
C ASP A 175 15.28 1.19 -2.05
N ARG A 176 14.57 0.27 -1.39
CA ARG A 176 14.55 0.09 0.07
C ARG A 176 13.95 1.25 0.85
N SER A 177 13.28 2.20 0.19
CA SER A 177 12.53 3.26 0.88
C SER A 177 11.40 2.70 1.75
N LEU A 178 10.84 1.53 1.39
CA LEU A 178 9.83 0.83 2.19
C LEU A 178 10.34 0.46 3.60
N ALA A 179 11.65 0.26 3.79
CA ALA A 179 12.22 -0.09 5.09
C ALA A 179 12.12 1.03 6.15
N LEU A 180 11.82 2.26 5.71
CA LEU A 180 11.54 3.43 6.54
C LEU A 180 10.06 3.55 6.95
N VAL A 181 9.21 2.62 6.53
CA VAL A 181 7.77 2.60 6.83
C VAL A 181 7.51 1.60 7.95
N ASP A 182 6.88 2.06 9.03
CA ASP A 182 6.54 1.21 10.19
C ASP A 182 5.17 0.55 10.05
N TYR A 183 4.24 1.23 9.38
CA TYR A 183 2.88 0.75 9.17
C TYR A 183 2.39 1.17 7.77
N LEU A 184 1.79 0.23 7.04
CA LEU A 184 1.31 0.44 5.68
C LEU A 184 -0.12 -0.07 5.54
N GLU A 185 -1.07 0.83 5.35
CA GLU A 185 -2.46 0.50 5.01
C GLU A 185 -2.63 0.65 3.50
N ILE A 186 -3.15 -0.38 2.82
CA ILE A 186 -3.27 -0.37 1.35
C ILE A 186 -4.72 -0.69 0.97
N GLU A 187 -5.29 0.14 0.13
CA GLU A 187 -6.52 -0.16 -0.61
C GLU A 187 -6.13 -0.48 -2.05
N TRP A 188 -6.38 -1.71 -2.49
CA TRP A 188 -6.06 -2.11 -3.86
C TRP A 188 -7.23 -1.72 -4.77
N THR A 189 -7.02 -0.72 -5.60
CA THR A 189 -8.06 -0.21 -6.52
C THR A 189 -7.94 -0.77 -7.93
N HIS A 190 -6.78 -1.35 -8.27
CA HIS A 190 -6.58 -2.00 -9.56
C HIS A 190 -7.53 -3.21 -9.70
N PRO A 191 -8.33 -3.28 -10.77
CA PRO A 191 -9.08 -4.49 -11.06
C PRO A 191 -8.09 -5.64 -11.20
N VAL A 192 -8.45 -6.78 -10.62
CA VAL A 192 -7.66 -8.00 -10.65
C VAL A 192 -7.48 -8.45 -12.11
N SER A 193 -6.44 -7.94 -12.74
CA SER A 193 -6.03 -8.30 -14.08
C SER A 193 -4.95 -9.37 -13.99
N SER A 194 -4.84 -10.20 -15.03
CA SER A 194 -3.83 -11.26 -15.11
C SER A 194 -2.40 -10.76 -14.95
N ASP A 195 -2.15 -9.48 -15.24
CA ASP A 195 -0.82 -8.88 -15.20
C ASP A 195 -0.50 -8.28 -13.82
N TYR A 196 -1.52 -7.82 -13.09
CA TYR A 196 -1.34 -7.19 -11.79
C TYR A 196 -1.40 -8.18 -10.63
N GLU A 197 -2.20 -9.24 -10.73
CA GLU A 197 -2.37 -10.16 -9.62
C GLU A 197 -1.08 -10.87 -9.19
N PRO A 198 -0.24 -11.41 -10.09
CA PRO A 198 1.02 -12.02 -9.68
C PRO A 198 1.98 -11.02 -9.00
N ARG A 199 1.97 -9.76 -9.45
CA ARG A 199 2.79 -8.67 -8.88
C ARG A 199 2.30 -8.29 -7.49
N ARG A 200 0.98 -8.15 -7.33
CA ARG A 200 0.33 -7.92 -6.03
C ARG A 200 0.65 -9.04 -5.05
N ILE A 201 0.41 -10.30 -5.40
CA ILE A 201 0.71 -11.46 -4.53
C ILE A 201 2.20 -11.45 -4.13
N SER A 202 3.09 -11.12 -5.07
CA SER A 202 4.51 -11.00 -4.79
C SER A 202 4.78 -9.93 -3.73
N LEU A 203 4.22 -8.72 -3.88
CA LEU A 203 4.34 -7.61 -2.90
C LEU A 203 3.83 -7.99 -1.52
N GLU A 204 2.66 -8.63 -1.44
CA GLU A 204 2.05 -9.10 -0.20
C GLU A 204 2.97 -10.09 0.53
N CYS A 205 3.53 -11.05 -0.22
CA CYS A 205 4.55 -11.95 0.31
C CYS A 205 5.81 -11.21 0.80
N MET A 206 6.20 -10.08 0.16
CA MET A 206 7.32 -9.28 0.66
C MET A 206 6.94 -8.59 1.98
N PHE A 207 5.74 -8.02 2.10
CA PHE A 207 5.28 -7.34 3.31
C PHE A 207 5.27 -8.27 4.53
N ASP A 208 4.83 -9.52 4.33
CA ASP A 208 4.91 -10.57 5.35
C ASP A 208 6.37 -10.83 5.78
N ASN A 209 7.29 -10.94 4.81
CA ASN A 209 8.72 -11.14 5.09
C ASN A 209 9.38 -9.94 5.77
N PHE A 210 8.87 -8.73 5.54
CA PHE A 210 9.29 -7.53 6.25
C PHE A 210 8.73 -7.43 7.68
N GLY A 211 7.78 -8.31 8.03
CA GLY A 211 7.03 -8.22 9.28
C GLY A 211 6.27 -6.90 9.40
N MET A 212 5.89 -6.32 8.26
CA MET A 212 5.05 -5.13 8.18
C MET A 212 3.63 -5.51 8.55
N ASP A 213 3.02 -4.68 9.39
CA ASP A 213 1.59 -4.77 9.63
C ASP A 213 0.90 -4.02 8.48
N TYR A 214 0.04 -4.72 7.74
CA TYR A 214 -0.77 -4.13 6.68
C TYR A 214 -2.23 -4.54 6.80
N LEU A 215 -3.12 -3.61 6.44
CA LEU A 215 -4.56 -3.81 6.45
C LEU A 215 -5.09 -3.75 5.03
N TYR A 216 -5.88 -4.75 4.66
CA TYR A 216 -6.66 -4.75 3.43
C TYR A 216 -8.00 -4.09 3.64
N MET A 217 -8.32 -3.15 2.76
CA MET A 217 -9.69 -2.77 2.47
C MET A 217 -9.99 -3.23 1.04
N ILE A 218 -10.99 -4.08 0.89
CA ILE A 218 -11.51 -4.51 -0.42
C ILE A 218 -12.80 -3.72 -0.64
N ASP A 219 -12.97 -3.12 -1.83
CA ASP A 219 -14.23 -2.50 -2.19
C ASP A 219 -15.36 -3.55 -2.09
N VAL A 220 -16.47 -3.18 -1.46
CA VAL A 220 -17.64 -4.05 -1.28
C VAL A 220 -18.19 -4.52 -2.63
N ALA A 221 -17.95 -3.79 -3.71
CA ALA A 221 -18.31 -4.21 -5.07
C ALA A 221 -17.54 -5.46 -5.54
N ASP A 222 -16.30 -5.66 -5.09
CA ASP A 222 -15.49 -6.86 -5.40
C ASP A 222 -15.86 -8.06 -4.52
N MET A 223 -16.64 -7.86 -3.44
CA MET A 223 -17.15 -8.97 -2.64
C MET A 223 -18.07 -9.90 -3.43
N ASP A 224 -18.78 -9.42 -4.45
CA ASP A 224 -19.64 -10.28 -5.28
C ASP A 224 -18.80 -11.25 -6.13
N ILE A 225 -17.63 -10.81 -6.59
CA ILE A 225 -16.66 -11.68 -7.29
C ILE A 225 -16.05 -12.67 -6.28
N ALA A 226 -15.62 -12.20 -5.10
CA ALA A 226 -15.06 -13.07 -4.06
C ALA A 226 -16.07 -14.15 -3.57
N GLN A 227 -17.36 -13.81 -3.47
CA GLN A 227 -18.43 -14.75 -3.13
C GLN A 227 -18.63 -15.84 -4.18
N THR A 228 -18.45 -15.52 -5.47
CA THR A 228 -18.51 -16.55 -6.53
C THR A 228 -17.32 -17.51 -6.52
N HIS A 229 -16.18 -17.09 -5.98
CA HIS A 229 -14.96 -17.90 -5.89
C HIS A 229 -14.77 -18.64 -4.56
N ASN A 230 -15.68 -18.49 -3.59
CA ASN A 230 -15.62 -19.16 -2.28
C ASN A 230 -14.30 -18.85 -1.52
N GLU A 231 -13.71 -17.69 -1.81
CA GLU A 231 -12.48 -17.21 -1.20
C GLU A 231 -12.83 -16.25 -0.07
N THR A 232 -12.60 -16.69 1.16
CA THR A 232 -12.77 -15.90 2.37
C THR A 232 -11.45 -15.22 2.71
N TYR A 233 -11.41 -13.90 2.62
CA TYR A 233 -10.25 -13.10 3.00
C TYR A 233 -10.36 -12.67 4.47
N GLU A 234 -9.28 -12.87 5.23
CA GLU A 234 -9.13 -12.47 6.63
C GLU A 234 -8.00 -11.44 6.77
N ALA A 235 -8.13 -10.51 7.72
CA ALA A 235 -7.01 -9.72 8.18
C ALA A 235 -6.05 -10.65 8.94
N VAL A 236 -4.89 -10.97 8.36
CA VAL A 236 -3.91 -11.87 8.97
C VAL A 236 -3.17 -11.13 10.08
N ARG A 237 -3.30 -11.65 11.31
CA ARG A 237 -2.58 -11.15 12.48
C ARG A 237 -1.15 -11.70 12.54
N LYS A 238 -0.17 -10.82 12.78
CA LYS A 238 1.26 -11.11 12.99
C LYS A 238 1.55 -12.22 14.00
N ASP A 239 0.71 -12.37 15.01
CA ASP A 239 0.86 -13.32 16.11
C ASP A 239 0.26 -14.71 15.83
N SER A 240 -0.37 -14.92 14.67
CA SER A 240 -0.94 -16.23 14.34
C SER A 240 0.09 -17.29 13.92
N GLY A 241 1.34 -16.89 13.64
CA GLY A 241 2.46 -17.79 13.37
C GLY A 241 2.17 -18.80 12.26
N TRP A 242 2.65 -18.54 11.04
CA TRP A 242 2.59 -19.51 9.95
C TRP A 242 3.24 -20.84 10.36
N LYS A 243 2.43 -21.82 10.76
CA LYS A 243 2.81 -23.23 10.76
C LYS A 243 2.43 -23.78 9.40
N LEU A 244 3.42 -23.95 8.53
CA LEU A 244 3.30 -24.78 7.33
C LEU A 244 2.84 -26.17 7.75
N ASN A 245 1.54 -26.44 7.60
CA ASN A 245 0.97 -27.76 7.82
C ASN A 245 0.77 -28.42 6.46
N THR A 246 1.64 -29.37 6.12
CA THR A 246 1.73 -30.01 4.81
C THR A 246 0.65 -31.07 4.56
N SER A 247 -0.51 -30.99 5.21
CA SER A 247 -1.61 -31.94 4.98
C SER A 247 -2.96 -31.24 4.97
N LEU A 248 -3.60 -31.25 3.80
CA LEU A 248 -4.98 -30.85 3.51
C LEU A 248 -5.97 -31.35 4.57
N THR A 249 -6.70 -30.45 5.25
CA THR A 249 -8.16 -30.58 5.46
C THR A 249 -8.79 -29.28 6.00
N ARG A 250 -10.04 -29.04 5.57
CA ARG A 250 -10.94 -27.89 5.85
C ARG A 250 -11.03 -27.47 7.32
N PHE A 251 -11.17 -26.16 7.57
CA PHE A 251 -11.59 -25.61 8.86
C PHE A 251 -12.89 -24.81 8.78
N HIS A 252 -13.66 -24.89 9.87
CA HIS A 252 -14.86 -24.12 10.16
C HIS A 252 -14.54 -22.86 10.98
N TYR A 253 -15.26 -21.78 10.70
CA TYR A 253 -15.14 -20.45 11.30
C TYR A 253 -15.61 -20.36 12.76
N ARG A 254 -15.00 -19.44 13.52
CA ARG A 254 -15.51 -18.90 14.79
C ARG A 254 -15.65 -17.38 14.67
N THR A 255 -16.80 -16.85 15.12
CA THR A 255 -17.21 -15.45 14.92
C THR A 255 -16.58 -14.47 15.90
N ARG A 256 -16.45 -13.22 15.41
CA ARG A 256 -16.12 -11.95 16.08
C ARG A 256 -16.33 -11.94 17.61
N LYS A 257 -15.23 -11.75 18.33
CA LYS A 257 -15.14 -10.89 19.51
C LYS A 257 -13.65 -10.61 19.79
N GLU A 258 -13.37 -9.33 20.05
CA GLU A 258 -12.12 -8.78 20.61
C GLU A 258 -11.00 -8.43 19.61
N VAL A 259 -10.98 -7.15 19.21
CA VAL A 259 -9.79 -6.46 18.72
C VAL A 259 -9.17 -5.71 19.92
N PRO A 260 -8.03 -6.14 20.49
CA PRO A 260 -7.24 -5.28 21.37
C PRO A 260 -6.28 -4.42 20.55
N THR A 261 -5.97 -3.23 21.09
CA THR A 261 -5.12 -2.18 20.51
C THR A 261 -3.65 -2.61 20.39
N LEU A 262 -3.15 -2.69 19.16
CA LEU A 262 -1.80 -3.17 18.79
C LEU A 262 -0.64 -2.29 19.32
N LEU A 263 -0.87 -1.00 19.60
CA LEU A 263 0.21 -0.11 20.06
C LEU A 263 0.55 -0.29 21.55
N ASN A 264 -0.45 -0.58 22.40
CA ASN A 264 -0.22 -0.75 23.85
C ASN A 264 0.64 -2.00 24.14
N GLU A 265 0.50 -3.06 23.34
CA GLU A 265 1.29 -4.29 23.52
C GLU A 265 2.75 -4.11 23.11
N ARG A 266 3.07 -3.26 22.12
CA ARG A 266 4.46 -2.91 21.80
C ARG A 266 5.11 -2.02 22.87
N LEU A 267 4.35 -1.12 23.49
CA LEU A 267 4.83 -0.27 24.59
C LEU A 267 4.99 -1.05 25.92
N HIS A 268 4.19 -2.11 26.16
CA HIS A 268 4.24 -2.89 27.41
C HIS A 268 5.14 -4.13 27.36
N ARG A 269 5.47 -4.68 26.18
CA ARG A 269 6.40 -5.83 26.06
C ARG A 269 7.89 -5.46 26.09
N ARG A 270 8.24 -4.23 26.47
CA ARG A 270 9.64 -3.72 26.54
C ARG A 270 9.94 -2.95 27.83
N LYS A 271 9.33 -3.37 28.94
CA LYS A 271 9.83 -3.08 30.29
C LYS A 271 10.53 -4.30 30.85
#